data_AF-A0AAV2HJD0-F1
#
_entry.id   AF-A0AAV2HJD0-F1
#
_cell.length_a   1.000
_cell.length_b   1.000
_cell.length_c   1.000
_cell.angle_alpha   90.00
_cell.angle_beta   90.00
_cell.angle_gamma   90.00
#
_symmetry.space_group_name_H-M   'P 1'
#
loop_
_entity.id
_entity.type
_entity.pdbx_description
1 polymer ?
#
loop_
_entity_poly.entity_id
_entity_poly.type
_entity_poly.pdbx_seq_one_letter_code
_entity_poly.pdbx_strand_id
1 'polypeptide(L)'
;MIKYVIFAAVATTVLAFPSFRTRIPNGDKVPNPCPGGGTWQGVGHLNSTGGGPLNPFGVDFDAALFQWTQALCRLDSDKDGKTNGEELGDPNCTFTAAVPGTLLPPTGNPGTMLKLAVFTLAVATVILGHPSFKGLIPNGDKVPNPCPAGGVWPGVGHFNISGGGERNPFGVDFEAANLIWTVALCKLDSDLDGKTNGAELGDPGCIWTPTNNAPVLPPLSHPGICDPISAPACKDQRVVC
;
A
#
# COMPACT_ATOMS: atom_id res chain seq x y z
N MET A 1 -46.89 35.60 35.74
CA MET A 1 -46.46 34.19 35.94
C MET A 1 -45.66 33.77 34.71
N ILE A 2 -44.32 33.81 34.80
CA ILE A 2 -43.42 33.46 33.69
C ILE A 2 -43.17 31.96 33.74
N LYS A 3 -43.57 31.22 32.70
CA LYS A 3 -43.30 29.79 32.55
C LYS A 3 -41.91 29.63 31.92
N TYR A 4 -40.94 29.12 32.68
CA TYR A 4 -39.63 28.75 32.16
C TYR A 4 -39.74 27.41 31.43
N VAL A 5 -39.38 27.38 30.15
CA VAL A 5 -39.22 26.16 29.37
C VAL A 5 -37.78 25.67 29.60
N ILE A 6 -37.63 24.59 30.36
CA ILE A 6 -36.34 23.95 30.59
C ILE A 6 -36.05 23.07 29.37
N PHE A 7 -35.14 23.51 28.51
CA PHE A 7 -34.55 22.65 27.48
C PHE A 7 -33.47 21.78 28.13
N ALA A 8 -33.80 20.50 28.35
CA ALA A 8 -32.81 19.50 28.72
C ALA A 8 -31.98 19.14 27.49
N ALA A 9 -30.76 19.68 27.41
CA ALA A 9 -29.78 19.26 26.42
C ALA A 9 -29.31 17.84 26.79
N VAL A 10 -29.77 16.85 26.02
CA VAL A 10 -29.25 15.49 26.10
C VAL A 10 -27.86 15.51 25.47
N ALA A 11 -26.82 15.57 26.31
CA ALA A 11 -25.44 15.38 25.88
C ALA A 11 -25.30 13.93 25.40
N THR A 12 -25.27 13.72 24.10
CA THR A 12 -24.86 12.44 23.50
C THR A 12 -23.40 12.23 23.86
N THR A 13 -23.12 11.33 24.79
CA THR A 13 -21.77 10.83 25.01
C THR A 13 -21.31 10.17 23.72
N VAL A 14 -20.46 10.85 22.96
CA VAL A 14 -19.71 10.24 21.86
C VAL A 14 -18.80 9.22 22.53
N LEU A 15 -19.17 7.94 22.48
CA LEU A 15 -18.30 6.85 22.87
C LEU A 15 -17.12 6.85 21.89
N ALA A 16 -16.04 7.54 22.27
CA ALA A 16 -14.78 7.46 21.56
C ALA A 16 -14.38 5.98 21.53
N PHE A 17 -14.28 5.41 20.33
CA PHE A 17 -13.82 4.04 20.12
C PHE A 17 -12.57 3.75 20.96
N PRO A 18 -12.43 2.54 21.53
CA PRO A 18 -11.18 2.15 22.18
C PRO A 18 -10.04 2.29 21.18
N SER A 19 -9.10 3.20 21.46
CA SER A 19 -7.88 3.29 20.66
C SER A 19 -7.10 1.97 20.82
N PHE A 20 -6.92 1.23 19.72
CA PHE A 20 -6.23 -0.06 19.72
C PHE A 20 -4.80 0.03 20.28
N ARG A 21 -4.23 1.24 20.35
CA ARG A 21 -2.97 1.55 21.06
C ARG A 21 -2.94 1.10 22.53
N THR A 22 -4.09 0.99 23.19
CA THR A 22 -4.19 0.49 24.57
C THR A 22 -4.08 -1.03 24.67
N ARG A 23 -4.18 -1.74 23.54
CA ARG A 23 -4.11 -3.19 23.45
C ARG A 23 -2.71 -3.70 23.12
N ILE A 24 -1.74 -2.80 22.98
CA ILE A 24 -0.35 -3.13 22.66
C ILE A 24 0.58 -2.49 23.71
N PRO A 25 1.76 -3.06 23.98
CA PRO A 25 2.73 -2.48 24.90
C PRO A 25 3.16 -1.08 24.46
N ASN A 26 3.26 -0.15 25.40
CA ASN A 26 3.71 1.24 25.16
C ASN A 26 3.06 1.94 23.94
N GLY A 27 1.84 1.59 23.55
CA GLY A 27 1.21 2.11 22.33
C GLY A 27 1.00 3.63 22.31
N ASP A 28 1.07 4.29 23.47
CA ASP A 28 1.02 5.76 23.64
C ASP A 28 2.41 6.42 23.71
N LYS A 29 3.49 5.64 23.60
CA LYS A 29 4.89 6.08 23.78
C LYS A 29 5.82 5.61 22.65
N VAL A 30 5.28 5.00 21.60
CA VAL A 30 6.07 4.54 20.45
C VAL A 30 6.83 5.72 19.82
N PRO A 31 8.16 5.67 19.72
CA PRO A 31 8.95 6.76 19.15
C PRO A 31 8.66 6.93 17.65
N ASN A 32 8.64 8.17 17.18
CA ASN A 32 8.59 8.44 15.75
C ASN A 32 9.99 8.22 15.13
N PRO A 33 10.08 7.45 14.03
CA PRO A 33 11.36 7.17 13.36
C PRO A 33 12.00 8.40 12.68
N CYS A 34 11.26 9.49 12.45
CA CYS A 34 11.77 10.69 11.79
C CYS A 34 12.49 11.64 12.78
N PRO A 35 13.63 12.27 12.40
CA PRO A 35 14.32 13.24 13.25
C PRO A 35 13.41 14.39 13.69
N GLY A 36 13.35 14.66 14.99
CA GLY A 36 12.45 15.68 15.57
C GLY A 36 10.98 15.25 15.67
N GLY A 37 10.65 14.03 15.27
CA GLY A 37 9.33 13.45 15.45
C GLY A 37 9.07 13.12 16.93
N GLY A 38 7.88 13.47 17.42
CA GLY A 38 7.42 13.12 18.77
C GLY A 38 7.00 11.64 18.88
N THR A 39 5.89 11.37 19.53
CA THR A 39 5.34 10.01 19.62
C THR A 39 4.53 9.65 18.36
N TRP A 40 4.70 8.44 17.85
CA TRP A 40 3.89 7.85 16.79
C TRP A 40 2.55 7.34 17.35
N GLN A 41 1.49 8.13 17.23
CA GLN A 41 0.16 7.83 17.79
C GLN A 41 -0.61 6.77 16.98
N GLY A 42 -0.31 6.65 15.69
CA GLY A 42 -0.91 5.70 14.76
C GLY A 42 -0.06 4.45 14.53
N VAL A 43 0.29 3.70 15.58
CA VAL A 43 1.28 2.59 15.52
C VAL A 43 1.02 1.57 14.41
N GLY A 44 -0.25 1.26 14.09
CA GLY A 44 -0.62 0.35 13.00
C GLY A 44 -0.81 1.00 11.62
N HIS A 45 -0.52 2.29 11.46
CA HIS A 45 -0.76 3.04 10.22
C HIS A 45 0.52 3.69 9.70
N LEU A 46 0.56 3.95 8.40
CA LEU A 46 1.62 4.75 7.77
C LEU A 46 1.57 6.23 8.19
N ASN A 47 0.41 6.71 8.65
CA ASN A 47 0.24 8.05 9.21
C ASN A 47 0.48 8.03 10.73
N SER A 48 1.40 8.87 11.21
CA SER A 48 1.75 8.99 12.63
C SER A 48 0.61 9.44 13.54
N THR A 49 -0.46 10.02 12.97
CA THR A 49 -1.68 10.39 13.71
C THR A 49 -2.78 9.32 13.65
N GLY A 50 -2.57 8.25 12.88
CA GLY A 50 -3.54 7.17 12.64
C GLY A 50 -4.36 7.36 11.36
N GLY A 51 -5.19 6.36 11.05
CA GLY A 51 -6.02 6.34 9.84
C GLY A 51 -5.22 6.11 8.55
N GLY A 52 -5.94 5.96 7.44
CA GLY A 52 -5.32 5.63 6.15
C GLY A 52 -4.75 4.20 6.11
N PRO A 53 -3.87 3.91 5.14
CA PRO A 53 -3.32 2.56 4.96
C PRO A 53 -2.59 2.04 6.20
N LEU A 54 -2.74 0.74 6.45
CA LEU A 54 -2.01 0.04 7.50
C LEU A 54 -0.53 -0.07 7.11
N ASN A 55 0.34 -0.01 8.11
CA ASN A 55 1.74 -0.42 7.97
C ASN A 55 1.84 -1.95 8.19
N PRO A 56 3.01 -2.59 7.98
CA PRO A 56 3.15 -4.04 8.16
C PRO A 56 2.65 -4.54 9.52
N PHE A 57 3.03 -3.87 10.62
CA PHE A 57 2.52 -4.18 11.95
C PHE A 57 0.99 -4.10 12.04
N GLY A 58 0.37 -3.06 11.46
CA GLY A 58 -1.07 -2.90 11.43
C GLY A 58 -1.79 -4.02 10.69
N VAL A 59 -1.21 -4.52 9.58
CA VAL A 59 -1.74 -5.67 8.84
C VAL A 59 -1.66 -6.94 9.69
N ASP A 60 -0.52 -7.18 10.35
CA ASP A 60 -0.34 -8.36 11.21
C ASP A 60 -1.21 -8.30 12.48
N PHE A 61 -1.42 -7.08 13.00
CA PHE A 61 -2.30 -6.86 14.14
C PHE A 61 -3.78 -7.02 13.80
N ASP A 62 -4.20 -6.60 12.60
CA ASP A 62 -5.54 -6.88 12.05
C ASP A 62 -5.73 -8.39 11.83
N ALA A 63 -4.74 -9.09 11.26
CA ALA A 63 -4.74 -10.55 11.13
C ALA A 63 -4.81 -11.27 12.49
N ALA A 64 -4.24 -10.67 13.54
CA ALA A 64 -4.36 -11.12 14.93
C ALA A 64 -5.67 -10.67 15.61
N LEU A 65 -6.66 -10.19 14.85
CA LEU A 65 -7.96 -9.70 15.35
C LEU A 65 -7.82 -8.59 16.41
N PHE A 66 -6.81 -7.73 16.24
CA PHE A 66 -6.45 -6.64 17.14
C PHE A 66 -6.12 -7.11 18.58
N GLN A 67 -5.49 -8.27 18.69
CA GLN A 67 -5.02 -8.85 19.95
C GLN A 67 -3.49 -8.93 19.99
N TRP A 68 -2.91 -8.56 21.14
CA TRP A 68 -1.49 -8.80 21.42
C TRP A 68 -1.28 -10.28 21.76
N THR A 69 -1.08 -11.08 20.73
CA THR A 69 -0.81 -12.52 20.86
C THR A 69 0.70 -12.77 20.99
N GLN A 70 1.10 -13.94 21.51
CA GLN A 70 2.51 -14.33 21.50
C GLN A 70 3.09 -14.41 20.07
N ALA A 71 2.27 -14.82 19.10
CA ALA A 71 2.68 -14.88 17.71
C ALA A 71 2.98 -13.48 17.16
N LEU A 72 2.08 -12.52 17.38
CA LEU A 72 2.30 -11.13 16.97
C LEU A 72 3.48 -10.52 17.72
N CYS A 73 3.63 -10.75 19.02
CA CYS A 73 4.75 -10.22 19.80
C CYS A 73 6.12 -10.67 19.24
N ARG A 74 6.25 -11.94 18.84
CA ARG A 74 7.50 -12.50 18.30
C ARG A 74 7.69 -12.25 16.80
N LEU A 75 6.70 -11.65 16.13
CA LEU A 75 6.79 -11.35 14.72
C LEU A 75 7.66 -10.10 14.52
N ASP A 76 8.52 -10.14 13.51
CA ASP A 76 9.24 -8.99 12.96
C ASP A 76 8.43 -8.50 11.75
N SER A 77 7.47 -7.61 12.01
CA SER A 77 6.44 -7.25 11.01
C SER A 77 7.04 -6.43 9.86
N ASP A 78 7.95 -5.51 10.19
CA ASP A 78 8.57 -4.62 9.21
C ASP A 78 9.92 -5.12 8.68
N LYS A 79 10.46 -6.21 9.24
CA LYS A 79 11.67 -6.92 8.80
C LYS A 79 12.95 -6.13 9.06
N ASP A 80 12.97 -5.37 10.16
CA ASP A 80 14.15 -4.62 10.60
C ASP A 80 15.12 -5.46 11.47
N GLY A 81 14.75 -6.71 11.77
CA GLY A 81 15.52 -7.64 12.57
C GLY A 81 15.17 -7.62 14.06
N LYS A 82 14.19 -6.83 14.48
CA LYS A 82 13.63 -6.85 15.84
C LYS A 82 12.19 -7.37 15.81
N THR A 83 11.81 -8.04 16.88
CA THR A 83 10.42 -8.43 17.09
C THR A 83 9.59 -7.24 17.57
N ASN A 84 8.29 -7.26 17.26
CA ASN A 84 7.34 -6.27 17.75
C ASN A 84 7.43 -6.08 19.28
N GLY A 85 7.67 -7.17 20.02
CA GLY A 85 7.90 -7.16 21.47
C GLY A 85 9.16 -6.41 21.88
N GLU A 86 10.30 -6.62 21.21
CA GLU A 86 11.54 -5.89 21.50
C GLU A 86 11.40 -4.38 21.27
N GLU A 87 10.64 -4.00 20.25
CA GLU A 87 10.44 -2.59 19.90
C GLU A 87 9.42 -1.89 20.78
N LEU A 88 8.32 -2.55 21.11
CA LEU A 88 7.28 -2.01 21.98
C LEU A 88 7.59 -2.17 23.47
N GLY A 89 8.73 -2.78 23.82
CA GLY A 89 9.18 -2.90 25.22
C GLY A 89 8.60 -4.09 25.99
N ASP A 90 8.12 -5.11 25.28
CA ASP A 90 7.70 -6.43 25.79
C ASP A 90 8.53 -7.58 25.16
N PRO A 91 9.87 -7.62 25.31
CA PRO A 91 10.72 -8.60 24.63
C PRO A 91 10.45 -10.05 25.06
N ASN A 92 9.82 -10.25 26.22
CA ASN A 92 9.49 -11.57 26.74
C ASN A 92 8.04 -12.00 26.42
N CYS A 93 7.27 -11.17 25.68
CA CYS A 93 5.88 -11.44 25.31
C CYS A 93 4.97 -11.74 26.51
N THR A 94 5.09 -10.91 27.54
CA THR A 94 4.41 -11.04 28.83
C THR A 94 3.29 -10.02 29.04
N PHE A 95 3.19 -9.01 28.16
CA PHE A 95 2.17 -7.98 28.27
C PHE A 95 0.76 -8.58 28.18
N THR A 96 -0.11 -8.12 29.06
CA THR A 96 -1.55 -8.32 28.94
C THR A 96 -2.24 -6.99 29.20
N ALA A 97 -3.31 -6.69 28.46
CA ALA A 97 -4.06 -5.44 28.66
C ALA A 97 -4.67 -5.32 30.08
N ALA A 98 -4.74 -6.43 30.84
CA ALA A 98 -5.24 -6.49 32.21
C ALA A 98 -4.16 -6.28 33.27
N VAL A 99 -2.88 -6.52 32.96
CA VAL A 99 -1.75 -6.37 33.89
C VAL A 99 -0.62 -5.63 33.16
N PRO A 100 -0.39 -4.35 33.47
CA PRO A 100 0.80 -3.67 33.00
C PRO A 100 2.00 -4.31 33.70
N GLY A 101 2.62 -5.29 33.05
CA GLY A 101 3.94 -5.77 33.45
C GLY A 101 4.95 -4.63 33.42
N THR A 102 6.13 -4.85 34.01
CA THR A 102 7.27 -3.93 33.88
C THR A 102 7.76 -3.92 32.44
N LEU A 103 7.12 -3.11 31.60
CA LEU A 103 7.57 -2.88 30.23
C LEU A 103 8.89 -2.13 30.23
N LEU A 104 9.78 -2.51 29.33
CA LEU A 104 10.94 -1.69 29.00
C LEU A 104 10.47 -0.45 28.22
N PRO A 105 11.27 0.63 28.17
CA PRO A 105 11.00 1.73 27.25
C PRO A 105 10.93 1.21 25.81
N PRO A 106 10.00 1.71 24.98
CA PRO A 106 9.94 1.32 23.58
C PRO A 106 11.21 1.78 22.87
N THR A 107 11.79 0.88 22.07
CA THR A 107 13.08 1.08 21.40
C THR A 107 12.95 1.29 19.89
N GLY A 108 11.76 1.11 19.33
CA GLY A 108 11.49 1.16 17.90
C GLY A 108 10.01 1.33 17.57
N ASN A 109 9.68 1.20 16.29
CA ASN A 109 8.32 1.24 15.80
C ASN A 109 8.10 0.05 14.87
N PRO A 110 7.22 -0.89 15.26
CA PRO A 110 7.14 -2.22 14.67
C PRO A 110 6.65 -2.28 13.23
N GLY A 111 6.17 -1.17 12.70
CA GLY A 111 5.67 -1.08 11.33
C GLY A 111 6.45 -0.11 10.46
N THR A 112 7.60 0.38 10.91
CA THR A 112 8.39 1.35 10.15
C THR A 112 9.86 0.94 10.10
N MET A 113 10.24 0.34 8.97
CA MET A 113 11.64 0.07 8.61
C MET A 113 12.53 1.29 8.91
N LEU A 114 13.27 1.22 10.01
CA LEU A 114 14.13 2.29 10.48
C LEU A 114 15.37 2.37 9.58
N LYS A 115 15.32 3.19 8.53
CA LYS A 115 16.48 3.50 7.70
C LYS A 115 17.47 4.40 8.46
N LEU A 116 18.18 3.87 9.46
CA LEU A 116 19.35 4.55 10.03
C LEU A 116 20.63 4.11 9.30
N ALA A 117 21.08 4.99 8.41
CA ALA A 117 22.32 4.86 7.66
C ALA A 117 23.54 5.11 8.57
N VAL A 118 24.37 4.09 8.81
CA VAL A 118 25.82 4.25 9.02
C VAL A 118 26.55 3.03 8.43
N PHE A 119 27.01 3.15 7.18
CA PHE A 119 28.14 2.38 6.65
C PHE A 119 28.82 3.20 5.55
N THR A 120 29.78 4.04 5.92
CA THR A 120 30.78 4.56 4.96
C THR A 120 31.92 3.56 4.82
N LEU A 121 31.73 2.56 3.96
CA LEU A 121 32.80 2.02 3.11
C LEU A 121 32.19 1.27 1.91
N ALA A 122 31.93 2.03 0.84
CA ALA A 122 31.73 1.62 -0.55
C ALA A 122 31.36 0.15 -0.84
N VAL A 123 30.07 -0.22 -0.73
CA VAL A 123 29.48 -1.31 -1.52
C VAL A 123 28.01 -0.97 -1.84
N ALA A 124 27.72 -0.84 -3.14
CA ALA A 124 26.43 -0.84 -3.84
C ALA A 124 25.18 -0.33 -3.09
N THR A 125 24.65 0.81 -3.54
CA THR A 125 23.27 1.25 -3.27
C THR A 125 22.27 0.20 -3.79
N VAL A 126 21.78 -0.67 -2.90
CA VAL A 126 20.53 -1.38 -3.17
C VAL A 126 19.40 -0.45 -2.75
N ILE A 127 18.96 0.36 -3.72
CA ILE A 127 17.63 0.97 -3.68
C ILE A 127 16.66 -0.20 -3.52
N LEU A 128 16.06 -0.35 -2.33
CA LEU A 128 14.91 -1.23 -2.16
C LEU A 128 13.78 -0.62 -2.98
N GLY A 129 13.74 -0.97 -4.27
CA GLY A 129 12.69 -0.58 -5.18
C GLY A 129 11.37 -1.16 -4.68
N HIS A 130 10.32 -0.34 -4.72
CA HIS A 130 8.96 -0.87 -4.64
C HIS A 130 8.83 -2.04 -5.63
N PRO A 131 8.13 -3.15 -5.28
CA PRO A 131 7.88 -4.22 -6.22
C PRO A 131 7.34 -3.62 -7.52
N SER A 132 8.12 -3.72 -8.60
CA SER A 132 7.71 -3.12 -9.85
C SER A 132 6.69 -4.06 -10.49
N PHE A 133 5.41 -3.79 -10.27
CA PHE A 133 4.32 -4.60 -10.83
C PHE A 133 4.36 -4.70 -12.36
N LYS A 134 5.12 -3.82 -13.03
CA LYS A 134 5.45 -3.94 -14.45
C LYS A 134 6.10 -5.28 -14.85
N GLY A 135 6.77 -5.97 -13.92
CA GLY A 135 7.33 -7.31 -14.15
C GLY A 135 6.31 -8.44 -14.05
N LEU A 136 5.07 -8.13 -13.64
CA LEU A 136 3.97 -9.09 -13.54
C LEU A 136 3.04 -9.07 -14.75
N ILE A 137 3.35 -8.26 -15.76
CA ILE A 137 2.60 -8.13 -17.02
C ILE A 137 3.56 -8.20 -18.21
N PRO A 138 3.10 -8.66 -19.39
CA PRO A 138 3.94 -8.71 -20.58
C PRO A 138 4.34 -7.29 -21.01
N ASN A 139 5.61 -7.10 -21.41
CA ASN A 139 6.17 -5.82 -21.84
C ASN A 139 5.92 -4.61 -20.91
N GLY A 140 5.69 -4.81 -19.61
CA GLY A 140 5.34 -3.71 -18.70
C GLY A 140 6.40 -2.60 -18.59
N ASP A 141 7.65 -2.87 -18.98
CA ASP A 141 8.74 -1.89 -19.05
C ASP A 141 8.86 -1.18 -20.41
N LYS A 142 8.00 -1.50 -21.38
CA LYS A 142 8.06 -1.02 -22.77
C LYS A 142 6.72 -0.49 -23.31
N VAL A 143 5.71 -0.37 -22.45
CA VAL A 143 4.38 0.13 -22.85
C VAL A 143 4.51 1.54 -23.44
N PRO A 144 4.05 1.78 -24.67
CA PRO A 144 4.19 3.08 -25.32
C PRO A 144 3.33 4.14 -24.62
N ASN A 145 3.83 5.36 -24.56
CA ASN A 145 3.06 6.52 -24.12
C ASN A 145 2.26 7.08 -25.31
N PRO A 146 0.92 7.09 -25.26
CA PRO A 146 0.08 7.59 -26.35
C PRO A 146 0.05 9.13 -26.47
N CYS A 147 0.66 9.86 -25.53
CA CYS A 147 0.80 11.31 -25.65
C CYS A 147 1.78 11.73 -26.76
N PRO A 148 1.66 12.93 -27.35
CA PRO A 148 2.49 13.38 -28.48
C PRO A 148 4.01 13.40 -28.21
N ALA A 149 4.42 13.58 -26.96
CA ALA A 149 5.82 13.50 -26.56
C ALA A 149 6.41 12.09 -26.72
N GLY A 150 5.55 11.07 -26.83
CA GLY A 150 5.91 9.66 -26.96
C GLY A 150 6.67 9.12 -25.76
N GLY A 151 7.46 8.08 -26.00
CA GLY A 151 8.25 7.40 -24.98
C GLY A 151 7.54 6.20 -24.37
N VAL A 152 7.97 5.81 -23.17
CA VAL A 152 7.45 4.65 -22.42
C VAL A 152 6.66 5.14 -21.21
N TRP A 153 5.59 4.43 -20.86
CA TRP A 153 4.77 4.67 -19.69
C TRP A 153 5.04 3.60 -18.60
N PRO A 154 6.03 3.80 -17.72
CA PRO A 154 6.40 2.78 -16.73
C PRO A 154 5.33 2.55 -15.66
N GLY A 155 4.46 3.53 -15.41
CA GLY A 155 3.32 3.45 -14.50
C GLY A 155 2.06 2.86 -15.14
N VAL A 156 2.14 1.69 -15.76
CA VAL A 156 1.09 1.12 -16.63
C VAL A 156 -0.30 1.05 -15.97
N GLY A 157 -0.38 0.81 -14.66
CA GLY A 157 -1.65 0.76 -13.91
C GLY A 157 -2.19 2.11 -13.42
N HIS A 158 -1.59 3.22 -13.80
CA HIS A 158 -1.89 4.55 -13.27
C HIS A 158 -2.07 5.59 -14.37
N PHE A 159 -2.84 6.65 -14.08
CA PHE A 159 -2.91 7.84 -14.94
C PHE A 159 -1.63 8.69 -14.88
N ASN A 160 -0.82 8.54 -13.83
CA ASN A 160 0.50 9.15 -13.78
C ASN A 160 1.51 8.27 -14.53
N ILE A 161 2.20 8.84 -15.53
CA ILE A 161 3.26 8.18 -16.33
C ILE A 161 4.32 7.52 -15.44
N SER A 162 4.69 8.17 -14.33
CA SER A 162 5.70 7.67 -13.40
C SER A 162 5.17 6.60 -12.43
N GLY A 163 3.87 6.31 -12.46
CA GLY A 163 3.17 5.44 -11.51
C GLY A 163 2.67 6.16 -10.26
N GLY A 164 2.00 5.40 -9.38
CA GLY A 164 1.37 5.94 -8.17
C GLY A 164 0.15 6.81 -8.46
N GLY A 165 -0.50 7.30 -7.39
CA GLY A 165 -1.73 8.09 -7.52
C GLY A 165 -2.92 7.26 -8.03
N GLU A 166 -3.89 7.93 -8.67
CA GLU A 166 -5.11 7.31 -9.20
C GLU A 166 -4.78 6.23 -10.23
N ARG A 167 -5.44 5.07 -10.09
CA ARG A 167 -5.33 3.95 -11.04
C ARG A 167 -6.15 4.26 -12.28
N ASN A 168 -5.63 3.86 -13.44
CA ASN A 168 -6.42 3.82 -14.66
C ASN A 168 -7.28 2.54 -14.69
N PRO A 169 -8.20 2.39 -15.66
CA PRO A 169 -9.07 1.21 -15.73
C PRO A 169 -8.31 -0.13 -15.69
N PHE A 170 -7.22 -0.24 -16.45
CA PHE A 170 -6.35 -1.43 -16.40
C PHE A 170 -5.78 -1.70 -15.01
N GLY A 171 -5.31 -0.67 -14.30
CA GLY A 171 -4.82 -0.81 -12.94
C GLY A 171 -5.88 -1.26 -11.95
N VAL A 172 -7.14 -0.83 -12.13
CA VAL A 172 -8.28 -1.27 -11.33
C VAL A 172 -8.59 -2.74 -11.61
N ASP A 173 -8.64 -3.14 -12.88
CA ASP A 173 -8.90 -4.54 -13.27
C ASP A 173 -7.75 -5.47 -12.86
N PHE A 174 -6.52 -5.00 -12.93
CA PHE A 174 -5.35 -5.74 -12.50
C PHE A 174 -5.33 -5.92 -10.97
N GLU A 175 -5.74 -4.91 -10.20
CA GLU A 175 -5.96 -5.05 -8.76
C GLU A 175 -7.10 -6.04 -8.46
N ALA A 176 -8.22 -5.96 -9.19
CA ALA A 176 -9.33 -6.91 -9.05
C ALA A 176 -8.91 -8.36 -9.40
N ALA A 177 -7.94 -8.53 -10.28
CA ALA A 177 -7.31 -9.81 -10.59
C ALA A 177 -6.23 -10.23 -9.57
N ASN A 178 -6.18 -9.59 -8.39
CA ASN A 178 -5.17 -9.79 -7.35
C ASN A 178 -3.73 -9.59 -7.82
N LEU A 179 -3.52 -8.67 -8.77
CA LEU A 179 -2.21 -8.35 -9.36
C LEU A 179 -1.59 -9.54 -10.12
N ILE A 180 -2.44 -10.41 -10.68
CA ILE A 180 -2.02 -11.56 -11.47
C ILE A 180 -2.43 -11.35 -12.93
N TRP A 181 -1.50 -11.60 -13.86
CA TRP A 181 -1.79 -11.68 -15.29
C TRP A 181 -2.58 -12.95 -15.60
N THR A 182 -3.90 -12.87 -15.38
CA THR A 182 -4.82 -13.97 -15.65
C THR A 182 -5.28 -13.96 -17.11
N VAL A 183 -5.74 -15.11 -17.61
CA VAL A 183 -6.38 -15.20 -18.93
C VAL A 183 -7.62 -14.28 -19.02
N ALA A 184 -8.34 -14.09 -17.92
CA ALA A 184 -9.49 -13.19 -17.86
C ALA A 184 -9.06 -11.73 -18.05
N LEU A 185 -8.05 -11.27 -17.31
CA LEU A 185 -7.50 -9.92 -17.45
C LEU A 185 -6.89 -9.69 -18.84
N CYS A 186 -6.15 -10.67 -19.36
CA CYS A 186 -5.54 -10.59 -20.69
C CYS A 186 -6.59 -10.40 -21.80
N LYS A 187 -7.76 -11.03 -21.67
CA LYS A 187 -8.86 -10.92 -22.66
C LYS A 187 -9.76 -9.72 -22.42
N LEU A 188 -9.60 -9.00 -21.32
CA LEU A 188 -10.39 -7.82 -21.03
C LEU A 188 -9.91 -6.65 -21.89
N ASP A 189 -10.85 -5.81 -22.31
CA ASP A 189 -10.62 -4.50 -22.90
C ASP A 189 -10.87 -3.48 -21.78
N SER A 190 -9.81 -3.12 -21.05
CA SER A 190 -9.94 -2.35 -19.81
C SER A 190 -10.27 -0.88 -20.06
N ASP A 191 -9.76 -0.29 -21.14
CA ASP A 191 -9.96 1.12 -21.47
C ASP A 191 -11.01 1.38 -22.56
N LEU A 192 -11.64 0.31 -23.06
CA LEU A 192 -12.78 0.32 -23.98
C LEU A 192 -12.44 0.90 -25.36
N ASP A 193 -11.21 0.72 -25.81
CA ASP A 193 -10.74 1.17 -27.13
C ASP A 193 -10.96 0.11 -28.24
N GLY A 194 -11.48 -1.07 -27.87
CA GLY A 194 -11.76 -2.17 -28.77
C GLY A 194 -10.62 -3.20 -28.88
N LYS A 195 -9.53 -3.04 -28.12
CA LYS A 195 -8.42 -4.00 -28.04
C LYS A 195 -8.40 -4.67 -26.68
N THR A 196 -8.01 -5.94 -26.66
CA THR A 196 -7.79 -6.64 -25.37
C THR A 196 -6.42 -6.27 -24.81
N ASN A 197 -6.29 -6.20 -23.49
CA ASN A 197 -5.04 -5.96 -22.77
C ASN A 197 -3.88 -6.81 -23.30
N GLY A 198 -4.13 -8.08 -23.61
CA GLY A 198 -3.13 -8.99 -24.18
C GLY A 198 -2.68 -8.61 -25.57
N ALA A 199 -3.60 -8.23 -26.47
CA ALA A 199 -3.23 -7.74 -27.80
C ALA A 199 -2.36 -6.49 -27.72
N GLU A 200 -2.65 -5.60 -26.79
CA GLU A 200 -1.92 -4.34 -26.62
C GLU A 200 -0.55 -4.53 -25.98
N LEU A 201 -0.46 -5.37 -24.95
CA LEU A 201 0.79 -5.67 -24.25
C LEU A 201 1.64 -6.74 -24.95
N GLY A 202 1.21 -7.27 -26.09
CA GLY A 202 1.98 -8.22 -26.89
C GLY A 202 1.83 -9.71 -26.49
N ASP A 203 0.79 -10.05 -25.73
CA ASP A 203 0.36 -11.41 -25.41
C ASP A 203 -1.08 -11.70 -25.93
N PRO A 204 -1.36 -11.63 -27.25
CA PRO A 204 -2.71 -11.86 -27.78
C PRO A 204 -3.22 -13.30 -27.56
N GLY A 205 -2.32 -14.25 -27.29
CA GLY A 205 -2.66 -15.63 -26.99
C GLY A 205 -3.03 -15.86 -25.52
N CYS A 206 -2.80 -14.90 -24.63
CA CYS A 206 -2.93 -15.04 -23.18
C CYS A 206 -2.13 -16.22 -22.61
N ILE A 207 -0.92 -16.39 -23.10
CA ILE A 207 -0.02 -17.50 -22.74
C ILE A 207 1.16 -17.04 -21.90
N TRP A 208 1.42 -15.73 -21.79
CA TRP A 208 2.54 -15.22 -21.03
C TRP A 208 2.30 -15.38 -19.53
N THR A 209 3.35 -15.73 -18.80
CA THR A 209 3.38 -15.64 -17.33
C THR A 209 4.76 -15.13 -16.90
N PRO A 210 4.90 -14.57 -15.69
CA PRO A 210 6.18 -14.07 -15.20
C PRO A 210 7.31 -15.12 -15.19
N THR A 211 6.98 -16.41 -15.19
CA THR A 211 7.93 -17.52 -15.04
C THR A 211 8.21 -18.30 -16.32
N ASN A 212 7.43 -18.12 -17.40
CA ASN A 212 7.50 -19.02 -18.56
C ASN A 212 8.30 -18.49 -19.76
N ASN A 213 8.83 -17.26 -19.70
CA ASN A 213 9.57 -16.62 -20.80
C ASN A 213 8.85 -16.74 -22.16
N ALA A 214 7.52 -16.80 -22.19
CA ALA A 214 6.77 -16.93 -23.44
C ALA A 214 7.12 -15.74 -24.37
N PRO A 215 7.29 -15.99 -25.68
CA PRO A 215 7.51 -14.91 -26.63
C PRO A 215 6.35 -13.92 -26.58
N VAL A 216 6.67 -12.66 -26.37
CA VAL A 216 5.72 -11.55 -26.48
C VAL A 216 6.02 -10.78 -27.75
N LEU A 217 4.98 -10.36 -28.45
CA LEU A 217 5.07 -9.37 -29.53
C LEU A 217 5.48 -8.01 -28.93
N PRO A 218 5.96 -7.06 -29.74
CA PRO A 218 6.11 -5.68 -29.29
C PRO A 218 4.77 -5.13 -28.77
N PRO A 219 4.76 -4.33 -27.69
CA PRO A 219 3.53 -3.69 -27.23
C PRO A 219 3.06 -2.67 -28.26
N LEU A 220 1.76 -2.64 -28.52
CA LEU A 220 1.13 -1.83 -29.57
C LEU A 220 0.57 -0.51 -29.02
N SER A 221 -0.09 -0.57 -27.87
CA SER A 221 -0.76 0.57 -27.20
C SER A 221 -0.75 0.37 -25.69
N HIS A 222 -1.45 1.23 -24.96
CA HIS A 222 -1.46 1.26 -23.51
C HIS A 222 -2.79 0.71 -22.99
N PRO A 223 -2.83 -0.39 -22.21
CA PRO A 223 -4.08 -1.13 -21.89
C PRO A 223 -5.08 -0.41 -20.97
N GLY A 224 -4.63 0.65 -20.31
CA GLY A 224 -5.47 1.51 -19.48
C GLY A 224 -5.74 2.89 -20.08
N ILE A 225 -5.24 3.18 -21.29
CA ILE A 225 -5.40 4.49 -21.94
C ILE A 225 -5.94 4.31 -23.36
N CYS A 226 -7.22 4.66 -23.57
CA CYS A 226 -7.91 4.51 -24.85
C CYS A 226 -7.12 5.16 -26.00
N ASP A 227 -6.83 4.37 -27.03
CA ASP A 227 -5.92 4.74 -28.11
C ASP A 227 -6.54 4.54 -29.51
N PRO A 228 -6.54 5.58 -30.38
CA PRO A 228 -5.91 6.88 -30.20
C PRO A 228 -6.72 7.81 -29.31
N ILE A 229 -6.04 8.58 -28.44
CA ILE A 229 -6.65 9.54 -27.51
C ILE A 229 -7.57 10.56 -28.24
N SER A 230 -7.26 10.86 -29.50
CA SER A 230 -8.06 11.77 -30.34
C SER A 230 -9.34 11.16 -30.91
N ALA A 231 -9.57 9.85 -30.73
CA ALA A 231 -10.77 9.18 -31.20
C ALA A 231 -12.01 9.72 -30.46
N PRO A 232 -13.16 9.90 -31.14
CA PRO A 232 -14.40 10.31 -30.49
C PRO A 232 -14.87 9.41 -29.34
N ALA A 233 -14.46 8.13 -29.33
CA ALA A 233 -14.74 7.18 -28.25
C ALA A 233 -13.92 7.46 -26.98
N CYS A 234 -12.74 8.06 -27.10
CA CYS A 234 -11.81 8.30 -25.99
C CYS A 234 -11.94 9.71 -25.36
N LYS A 235 -12.84 10.57 -25.89
CA LYS A 235 -12.95 11.99 -25.53
C LYS A 235 -13.21 12.28 -24.04
N ASP A 236 -13.82 11.34 -23.33
CA ASP A 236 -14.21 11.49 -21.91
C ASP A 236 -13.15 10.91 -20.95
N GLN A 237 -12.02 10.45 -21.48
CA GLN A 237 -10.94 9.89 -20.70
C GLN A 237 -10.17 10.96 -19.92
N ARG A 238 -9.79 10.63 -18.68
CA ARG A 238 -9.09 11.52 -17.74
C ARG A 238 -7.59 11.70 -17.98
N VAL A 239 -7.04 11.24 -19.12
CA VAL A 239 -5.60 11.32 -19.37
C VAL A 239 -5.21 12.74 -19.75
N VAL A 240 -4.22 13.28 -19.03
CA VAL A 240 -3.60 14.56 -19.34
C VAL A 240 -2.26 14.27 -20.03
N CYS A 241 -2.23 14.61 -21.32
CA CYS A 241 -1.01 14.95 -22.06
C CYS A 241 -0.81 16.47 -21.97
#